data_AF-A0A5C3PSX3-F1
#
_entry.id   AF-A0A5C3PSX3-F1
#
_cell.length_a   1.000
_cell.length_b   1.000
_cell.length_c   1.000
_cell.angle_alpha   90.00
_cell.angle_beta   90.00
_cell.angle_gamma   90.00
#
_symmetry.space_group_name_H-M   'P 1'
#
loop_
_entity.id
_entity.type
_entity.pdbx_description
1 polymer ?
#
loop_
_entity_poly.entity_id
_entity_poly.type
_entity_poly.pdbx_seq_one_letter_code
_entity_poly.pdbx_strand_id
1 'polypeptide(L)'
;MLNFEVVKRKLSCYVGRLQRALRRHRRRYGTLTDVPKLQRLSSATSLGDLPVEVFHQILATLQDGRDADTIATCSLVSRRWRAVALPYLFSVVTIREKADFDDFLDFVANAPHICWCIRTLTLTGGGDGGARLDCSAFSALFPSLTRLRQLFLEALTLQVTAIDNHRSEGDRHITSFTWLEALEVYDVRCEDSKERRLPVIPAILDMLPVSSVHLLRFDGLGDVEDNTHTDFHVGIPSRTIEIRHLSVVALDGAATAAYLVLYEKLIRVGSLGSLSIFCQTWADAEQLAAFLLVQGSSITTVDLDITSLMEQEQQHAQLPRRRWQRLAEALCACTNMSSLRLHVPWNGSLVHPGYSVFTDMFSVSLPRTLREFQIWLKLPEDWMPEYEHTTSNELWDLPTLDMKLCDRERFPDLQHVLVTIQTDPLLAPWCVYELVEHIEEEVWPRVDGRGLLSFQWYRQPVSYEEE
;
A
#
# COMPACT_ATOMS: atom_id res chain seq x y z
N MET A 1 14.37 -13.12 0.93
CA MET A 1 13.97 -12.69 2.30
C MET A 1 15.02 -13.16 3.29
N LEU A 2 15.59 -12.25 4.08
CA LEU A 2 16.61 -12.59 5.07
C LEU A 2 16.05 -12.29 6.47
N ASN A 3 15.90 -13.31 7.31
CA ASN A 3 15.55 -13.17 8.73
C ASN A 3 16.68 -12.40 9.46
N PHE A 4 16.38 -11.52 10.41
CA PHE A 4 17.40 -10.71 11.10
C PHE A 4 18.48 -11.56 11.78
N GLU A 5 18.14 -12.68 12.40
CA GLU A 5 19.13 -13.64 12.92
C GLU A 5 19.98 -14.25 11.80
N VAL A 6 19.40 -14.45 10.62
CA VAL A 6 20.14 -14.86 9.42
C VAL A 6 21.00 -13.72 8.89
N VAL A 7 20.57 -12.45 8.93
CA VAL A 7 21.36 -11.28 8.52
C VAL A 7 22.51 -11.05 9.50
N LYS A 8 22.25 -11.03 10.81
CA LYS A 8 23.23 -10.92 11.90
C LYS A 8 24.24 -12.08 11.84
N ARG A 9 23.76 -13.31 11.66
CA ARG A 9 24.62 -14.49 11.48
C ARG A 9 25.36 -14.47 10.15
N LYS A 10 24.75 -14.03 9.04
CA LYS A 10 25.41 -13.88 7.73
C LYS A 10 26.46 -12.78 7.79
N LEU A 11 26.19 -11.64 8.41
CA LEU A 11 27.12 -10.53 8.61
C LEU A 11 28.28 -10.92 9.53
N SER A 12 27.99 -11.56 10.67
CA SER A 12 29.02 -12.09 11.57
C SER A 12 29.87 -13.17 10.90
N CYS A 13 29.24 -14.12 10.18
CA CYS A 13 29.94 -15.11 9.38
C CYS A 13 30.74 -14.47 8.24
N TYR A 14 30.21 -13.42 7.61
CA TYR A 14 30.82 -12.68 6.53
C TYR A 14 32.07 -11.94 7.01
N VAL A 15 31.98 -11.21 8.13
CA VAL A 15 33.12 -10.57 8.80
C VAL A 15 34.16 -11.62 9.17
N GLY A 16 33.74 -12.77 9.73
CA GLY A 16 34.64 -13.87 10.06
C GLY A 16 35.29 -14.57 8.85
N ARG A 17 34.58 -14.69 7.71
CA ARG A 17 35.14 -15.23 6.47
C ARG A 17 36.10 -14.25 5.81
N LEU A 18 35.76 -12.95 5.80
CA LEU A 18 36.60 -11.88 5.29
C LEU A 18 37.93 -11.79 6.06
N GLN A 19 37.87 -11.83 7.40
CA GLN A 19 39.07 -11.86 8.24
C GLN A 19 39.93 -13.10 7.96
N ARG A 20 39.33 -14.28 7.76
CA ARG A 20 40.07 -15.51 7.43
C ARG A 20 40.68 -15.47 6.03
N ALA A 21 39.96 -14.95 5.04
CA ALA A 21 40.46 -14.78 3.67
C ALA A 21 41.65 -13.80 3.62
N LEU A 22 41.54 -12.66 4.32
CA LEU A 22 42.64 -11.70 4.46
C LEU A 22 43.87 -12.31 5.15
N ARG A 23 43.68 -13.12 6.19
CA ARG A 23 44.78 -13.87 6.83
C ARG A 23 45.43 -14.88 5.88
N ARG A 24 44.64 -15.61 5.07
CA ARG A 24 45.18 -16.57 4.08
C ARG A 24 45.93 -15.86 2.96
N HIS A 25 45.40 -14.76 2.45
CA HIS A 25 46.06 -13.95 1.43
C HIS A 25 47.39 -13.39 1.95
N ARG A 26 47.40 -12.83 3.17
CA ARG A 26 48.63 -12.32 3.80
C ARG A 26 49.67 -13.41 4.06
N ARG A 27 49.25 -14.66 4.32
CA ARG A 27 50.16 -15.82 4.45
C ARG A 27 50.68 -16.32 3.10
N ARG A 28 49.86 -16.30 2.04
CA ARG A 28 50.27 -16.77 0.71
C ARG A 28 51.17 -15.79 -0.02
N TYR A 29 51.03 -14.49 0.24
CA TYR A 29 51.73 -13.45 -0.52
C TYR A 29 52.64 -12.57 0.35
N GLY A 30 52.69 -12.79 1.67
CA GLY A 30 53.55 -12.01 2.58
C GLY A 30 55.02 -12.40 2.59
N THR A 31 55.39 -13.51 1.94
CA THR A 31 56.77 -14.05 1.94
C THR A 31 57.23 -14.50 0.54
N LEU A 32 56.74 -13.87 -0.52
CA LEU A 32 57.22 -14.11 -1.89
C LEU A 32 58.20 -13.01 -2.29
N THR A 33 59.40 -13.05 -1.72
CA THR A 33 60.60 -12.55 -2.39
C THR A 33 61.02 -13.60 -3.41
N ASP A 34 61.16 -13.18 -4.66
CA ASP A 34 61.58 -13.96 -5.84
C ASP A 34 60.53 -14.87 -6.50
N VAL A 35 59.82 -14.28 -7.47
CA VAL A 35 59.15 -15.01 -8.56
C VAL A 35 59.77 -14.58 -9.90
N PRO A 36 60.12 -15.51 -10.81
CA PRO A 36 60.81 -15.21 -12.07
C PRO A 36 59.93 -14.41 -13.02
N LYS A 37 60.55 -13.46 -13.73
CA LYS A 37 59.97 -12.63 -14.80
C LYS A 37 59.53 -13.50 -15.98
N LEU A 38 58.28 -13.93 -16.01
CA LEU A 38 57.63 -14.45 -17.21
C LEU A 38 57.21 -13.28 -18.12
N GLN A 39 57.62 -13.38 -19.38
CA GLN A 39 57.42 -12.37 -20.43
C GLN A 39 55.93 -12.10 -20.68
N ARG A 40 55.63 -10.80 -20.77
CA ARG A 40 54.31 -10.21 -20.98
C ARG A 40 53.74 -10.58 -22.34
N LEU A 41 52.71 -11.43 -22.35
CA LEU A 41 51.67 -11.37 -23.37
C LEU A 41 50.74 -10.20 -23.02
N SER A 42 50.55 -9.33 -24.00
CA SER A 42 49.82 -8.07 -23.96
C SER A 42 48.32 -8.24 -23.69
N SER A 43 47.85 -7.45 -22.72
CA SER A 43 46.46 -6.99 -22.53
C SER A 43 45.34 -8.03 -22.47
N ALA A 44 45.42 -8.98 -21.55
CA ALA A 44 44.18 -9.51 -20.96
C ALA A 44 43.59 -8.40 -20.08
N THR A 45 42.51 -7.76 -20.53
CA THR A 45 41.72 -6.86 -19.68
C THR A 45 41.30 -7.65 -18.45
N SER A 46 41.89 -7.33 -17.30
CA SER A 46 41.48 -7.92 -16.04
C SER A 46 40.03 -7.50 -15.78
N LEU A 47 39.25 -8.36 -15.14
CA LEU A 47 37.91 -7.98 -14.68
C LEU A 47 37.95 -6.69 -13.85
N GLY A 48 39.08 -6.42 -13.17
CA GLY A 48 39.31 -5.19 -12.41
C GLY A 48 39.42 -3.91 -13.25
N ASP A 49 39.68 -4.03 -14.56
CA ASP A 49 39.85 -2.92 -15.50
C ASP A 49 38.52 -2.47 -16.12
N LEU A 50 37.43 -3.21 -15.90
CA LEU A 50 36.12 -2.81 -16.40
C LEU A 50 35.65 -1.48 -15.78
N PRO A 51 34.86 -0.66 -16.50
CA PRO A 51 34.23 0.55 -15.96
C PRO A 51 33.27 0.22 -14.80
N VAL A 52 33.06 1.18 -13.88
CA VAL A 52 32.22 0.95 -12.68
C VAL A 52 30.75 0.68 -13.05
N GLU A 53 30.33 1.26 -14.17
CA GLU A 53 29.02 1.18 -14.78
C GLU A 53 28.67 -0.26 -15.16
N VAL A 54 29.66 -1.05 -15.64
CA VAL A 54 29.45 -2.46 -15.99
C VAL A 54 29.13 -3.28 -14.74
N PHE A 55 29.78 -3.00 -13.61
CA PHE A 55 29.45 -3.67 -12.35
C PHE A 55 28.05 -3.30 -11.86
N HIS A 56 27.67 -2.02 -11.99
CA HIS A 56 26.31 -1.58 -11.67
C HIS A 56 25.26 -2.29 -12.52
N GLN A 57 25.51 -2.48 -13.82
CA GLN A 57 24.60 -3.22 -14.71
C GLN A 57 24.48 -4.69 -14.29
N ILE A 58 25.60 -5.37 -14.03
CA ILE A 58 25.59 -6.77 -13.57
C ILE A 58 24.79 -6.90 -12.26
N LEU A 59 25.03 -6.01 -11.30
CA LEU A 59 24.36 -6.06 -9.99
C LEU A 59 22.89 -5.67 -10.09
N ALA A 60 22.51 -4.76 -10.99
CA ALA A 60 21.11 -4.45 -11.28
C ALA A 60 20.38 -5.69 -11.80
N THR A 61 20.95 -6.41 -12.78
CA THR A 61 20.35 -7.66 -13.28
C THR A 61 20.17 -8.72 -12.18
N LEU A 62 21.13 -8.83 -11.24
CA LEU A 62 21.02 -9.73 -10.10
C LEU A 62 19.95 -9.27 -9.08
N GLN A 63 19.80 -7.96 -8.89
CA GLN A 63 18.78 -7.38 -8.03
C GLN A 63 17.37 -7.64 -8.58
N ASP A 64 17.18 -7.46 -9.88
CA ASP A 64 15.92 -7.74 -10.58
C ASP A 64 15.55 -9.24 -10.44
N GLY A 65 16.55 -10.12 -10.51
CA GLY A 65 16.42 -11.56 -10.23
C GLY A 65 16.30 -11.93 -8.75
N ARG A 66 16.28 -10.94 -7.82
CA ARG A 66 16.25 -11.11 -6.36
C ARG A 66 17.37 -12.00 -5.80
N ASP A 67 18.53 -12.06 -6.45
CA ASP A 67 19.68 -12.90 -6.06
C ASP A 67 20.63 -12.18 -5.10
N ALA A 68 20.14 -11.93 -3.87
CA ALA A 68 20.90 -11.25 -2.83
C ALA A 68 22.17 -12.03 -2.40
N ASP A 69 22.18 -13.36 -2.52
CA ASP A 69 23.32 -14.19 -2.11
C ASP A 69 24.49 -14.07 -3.10
N THR A 70 24.21 -13.97 -4.40
CA THR A 70 25.24 -13.67 -5.40
C THR A 70 25.79 -12.25 -5.22
N ILE A 71 24.93 -11.24 -4.97
CA ILE A 71 25.37 -9.87 -4.68
C ILE A 71 26.28 -9.84 -3.43
N ALA A 72 25.91 -10.56 -2.37
CA ALA A 72 26.72 -10.68 -1.17
C ALA A 72 28.10 -11.32 -1.48
N THR A 73 28.13 -12.33 -2.34
CA THR A 73 29.36 -12.99 -2.79
C THR A 73 30.23 -12.06 -3.64
N CYS A 74 29.63 -11.30 -4.55
CA CYS A 74 30.30 -10.25 -5.32
C CYS A 74 31.00 -9.24 -4.40
N SER A 75 30.36 -8.84 -3.29
CA SER A 75 30.96 -7.92 -2.32
C SER A 75 32.25 -8.44 -1.64
N LEU A 76 32.51 -9.76 -1.71
CA LEU A 76 33.72 -10.39 -1.16
C LEU A 76 34.89 -10.43 -2.16
N VAL A 77 34.64 -10.18 -3.44
CA VAL A 77 35.65 -10.33 -4.50
C VAL A 77 36.78 -9.31 -4.36
N SER A 78 36.44 -8.03 -4.15
CA SER A 78 37.41 -6.95 -3.99
C SER A 78 36.79 -5.74 -3.27
N ARG A 79 37.61 -4.77 -2.87
CA ARG A 79 37.12 -3.50 -2.29
C ARG A 79 36.24 -2.71 -3.26
N ARG A 80 36.56 -2.73 -4.57
CA ARG A 80 35.78 -2.06 -5.61
C ARG A 80 34.41 -2.70 -5.76
N TRP A 81 34.38 -4.03 -5.92
CA TRP A 81 33.14 -4.80 -5.96
C TRP A 81 32.30 -4.59 -4.70
N ARG A 82 32.93 -4.54 -3.52
CA ARG A 82 32.23 -4.23 -2.26
C ARG A 82 31.57 -2.85 -2.30
N ALA A 83 32.30 -1.81 -2.70
CA ALA A 83 31.75 -0.45 -2.74
C ALA A 83 30.52 -0.34 -3.66
N VAL A 84 30.54 -1.05 -4.80
CA VAL A 84 29.41 -1.08 -5.75
C VAL A 84 28.28 -1.99 -5.26
N ALA A 85 28.58 -3.15 -4.66
CA ALA A 85 27.59 -4.14 -4.26
C ALA A 85 26.81 -3.78 -2.98
N LEU A 86 27.43 -3.04 -2.03
CA LEU A 86 26.77 -2.70 -0.77
C LEU A 86 25.44 -1.94 -0.95
N PRO A 87 25.33 -0.92 -1.83
CA PRO A 87 24.05 -0.28 -2.15
C PRO A 87 22.94 -1.23 -2.61
N TYR A 88 23.28 -2.27 -3.37
CA TYR A 88 22.30 -3.26 -3.86
C TYR A 88 21.96 -4.28 -2.77
N LEU A 89 22.96 -4.68 -1.97
CA LEU A 89 22.76 -5.66 -0.90
C LEU A 89 21.85 -5.13 0.21
N PHE A 90 21.95 -3.83 0.51
CA PHE A 90 21.24 -3.18 1.62
C PHE A 90 20.13 -2.23 1.14
N SER A 91 19.77 -2.23 -0.15
CA SER A 91 18.69 -1.37 -0.63
C SER A 91 17.34 -1.76 -0.03
N VAL A 92 17.12 -3.06 0.21
CA VAL A 92 15.90 -3.61 0.80
C VAL A 92 16.29 -4.35 2.07
N VAL A 93 15.81 -3.87 3.21
CA VAL A 93 16.07 -4.45 4.52
C VAL A 93 14.74 -4.85 5.15
N THR A 94 14.61 -6.14 5.47
CA THR A 94 13.47 -6.67 6.21
C THR A 94 13.96 -7.18 7.56
N ILE A 95 13.37 -6.66 8.63
CA ILE A 95 13.65 -7.04 10.00
C ILE A 95 12.41 -7.72 10.55
N ARG A 96 12.60 -8.89 11.14
CA ARG A 96 11.53 -9.67 11.76
C ARG A 96 11.91 -9.95 13.20
N GLU A 97 11.24 -9.30 14.12
CA GLU A 97 11.48 -9.46 15.56
C GLU A 97 10.28 -10.07 16.25
N LYS A 98 10.55 -10.83 17.31
CA LYS A 98 9.49 -11.37 18.19
C LYS A 98 9.30 -10.54 19.46
N ALA A 99 10.35 -9.82 19.85
CA ALA A 99 10.38 -8.95 21.01
C ALA A 99 10.84 -7.57 20.50
N ASP A 100 11.78 -6.92 21.16
CA ASP A 100 12.08 -5.52 20.88
C ASP A 100 13.00 -5.34 19.65
N PHE A 101 12.84 -4.21 18.96
CA PHE A 101 13.70 -3.84 17.82
C PHE A 101 15.06 -3.25 18.23
N ASP A 102 15.42 -3.29 19.52
CA ASP A 102 16.64 -2.68 20.08
C ASP A 102 17.93 -3.08 19.37
N ASP A 103 18.10 -4.38 19.09
CA ASP A 103 19.28 -4.90 18.38
C ASP A 103 19.43 -4.26 16.97
N PHE A 104 18.31 -4.01 16.30
CA PHE A 104 18.30 -3.35 15.00
C PHE A 104 18.60 -1.86 15.16
N LEU A 105 17.98 -1.18 16.12
CA LEU A 105 18.21 0.23 16.40
C LEU A 105 19.69 0.49 16.73
N ASP A 106 20.29 -0.35 17.58
CA ASP A 106 21.71 -0.33 17.92
C ASP A 106 22.59 -0.58 16.69
N PHE A 107 22.22 -1.54 15.84
CA PHE A 107 22.96 -1.81 14.60
C PHE A 107 22.98 -0.58 13.67
N VAL A 108 21.83 0.06 13.44
CA VAL A 108 21.72 1.23 12.57
C VAL A 108 22.53 2.40 13.16
N ALA A 109 22.44 2.63 14.46
CA ALA A 109 23.22 3.66 15.15
C ALA A 109 24.74 3.45 15.00
N ASN A 110 25.21 2.19 15.03
CA ASN A 110 26.62 1.84 14.92
C ASN A 110 27.13 1.70 13.47
N ALA A 111 26.24 1.70 12.47
CA ALA A 111 26.59 1.47 11.07
C ALA A 111 25.97 2.48 10.08
N PRO A 112 26.22 3.79 10.22
CA PRO A 112 25.60 4.83 9.39
C PRO A 112 25.88 4.67 7.88
N HIS A 113 27.04 4.09 7.54
CA HIS A 113 27.46 3.75 6.17
C HIS A 113 26.70 2.55 5.56
N ILE A 114 25.78 1.92 6.29
CA ILE A 114 24.84 0.94 5.75
C ILE A 114 23.46 1.61 5.62
N CYS A 115 23.08 2.43 6.60
CA CYS A 115 21.81 3.17 6.63
C CYS A 115 21.58 4.01 5.38
N TRP A 116 22.63 4.69 4.89
CA TRP A 116 22.56 5.48 3.66
C TRP A 116 22.24 4.66 2.39
N CYS A 117 22.35 3.33 2.43
CA CYS A 117 22.00 2.44 1.32
C CYS A 117 20.52 2.04 1.35
N ILE A 118 19.86 2.11 2.51
CA ILE A 118 18.51 1.59 2.71
C ILE A 118 17.52 2.47 1.96
N ARG A 119 16.78 1.86 1.03
CA ARG A 119 15.69 2.49 0.26
C ARG A 119 14.33 1.97 0.72
N THR A 120 14.28 0.69 1.04
CA THR A 120 13.06 0.01 1.51
C THR A 120 13.37 -0.61 2.86
N LEU A 121 12.61 -0.23 3.88
CA LEU A 121 12.70 -0.81 5.22
C LEU A 121 11.36 -1.44 5.59
N THR A 122 11.38 -2.71 5.92
CA THR A 122 10.23 -3.46 6.43
C THR A 122 10.53 -3.91 7.84
N LEU A 123 9.69 -3.51 8.80
CA LEU A 123 9.73 -3.96 10.18
C LEU A 123 8.48 -4.78 10.44
N THR A 124 8.64 -6.09 10.67
CA THR A 124 7.54 -7.01 10.94
C THR A 124 7.71 -7.58 12.35
N GLY A 125 6.67 -7.53 13.17
CA GLY A 125 6.66 -8.20 14.46
C GLY A 125 6.25 -9.68 14.39
N GLY A 126 6.30 -10.37 15.53
CA GLY A 126 5.56 -11.61 15.70
C GLY A 126 4.10 -11.24 15.93
N GLY A 127 3.17 -11.77 15.12
CA GLY A 127 1.74 -11.39 15.15
C GLY A 127 0.96 -11.58 16.45
N ASP A 128 1.64 -11.83 17.59
CA ASP A 128 1.08 -11.67 18.93
C ASP A 128 1.20 -10.23 19.46
N GLY A 129 1.72 -9.29 18.66
CA GLY A 129 1.94 -7.90 19.06
C GLY A 129 3.07 -7.74 20.08
N GLY A 130 3.84 -8.80 20.34
CA GLY A 130 4.95 -8.80 21.30
C GLY A 130 6.12 -7.93 20.86
N ALA A 131 6.24 -7.66 19.56
CA ALA A 131 7.34 -6.88 19.05
C ALA A 131 7.16 -5.38 19.26
N ARG A 132 8.08 -4.75 19.98
CA ARG A 132 7.97 -3.33 20.37
C ARG A 132 9.02 -2.48 19.67
N LEU A 133 8.59 -1.37 19.09
CA LEU A 133 9.44 -0.37 18.43
C LEU A 133 9.37 0.95 19.19
N ASP A 134 10.48 1.34 19.84
CA ASP A 134 10.60 2.67 20.45
C ASP A 134 10.61 3.76 19.36
N CYS A 135 9.56 4.59 19.34
CA CYS A 135 9.39 5.65 18.36
C CYS A 135 10.46 6.74 18.47
N SER A 136 10.90 7.05 19.68
CA SER A 136 11.92 8.08 19.91
C SER A 136 13.28 7.64 19.38
N ALA A 137 13.64 6.38 19.65
CA ALA A 137 14.88 5.77 19.18
C ALA A 137 14.86 5.61 17.65
N PHE A 138 13.73 5.18 17.08
CA PHE A 138 13.58 5.07 15.64
C PHE A 138 13.61 6.43 14.93
N SER A 139 12.96 7.45 15.50
CA SER A 139 13.00 8.84 14.99
C SER A 139 14.44 9.37 14.88
N ALA A 140 15.30 9.04 15.84
CA ALA A 140 16.70 9.44 15.85
C ALA A 140 17.53 8.84 14.69
N LEU A 141 17.03 7.79 14.01
CA LEU A 141 17.73 7.13 12.90
C LEU A 141 17.49 7.82 11.55
N PHE A 142 16.42 8.61 11.40
CA PHE A 142 16.06 9.22 10.12
C PHE A 142 17.13 10.09 9.47
N PRO A 143 17.92 10.90 10.22
CA PRO A 143 19.04 11.63 9.65
C PRO A 143 20.06 10.73 8.92
N SER A 144 20.14 9.43 9.28
CA SER A 144 21.01 8.44 8.62
C SER A 144 20.32 7.72 7.45
N LEU A 145 18.99 7.66 7.43
CA LEU A 145 18.16 7.00 6.42
C LEU A 145 17.83 7.94 5.24
N THR A 146 18.82 8.69 4.77
CA THR A 146 18.65 9.74 3.73
C THR A 146 18.15 9.25 2.37
N ARG A 147 18.21 7.93 2.11
CA ARG A 147 17.72 7.31 0.87
C ARG A 147 16.44 6.52 1.04
N LEU A 148 15.86 6.50 2.24
CA LEU A 148 14.62 5.78 2.49
C LEU A 148 13.51 6.35 1.61
N ARG A 149 12.86 5.46 0.86
CA ARG A 149 11.73 5.72 -0.02
C ARG A 149 10.49 5.00 0.45
N GLN A 150 10.65 3.79 0.96
CA GLN A 150 9.53 2.95 1.35
C GLN A 150 9.71 2.47 2.79
N LEU A 151 8.67 2.63 3.60
CA LEU A 151 8.62 2.13 4.97
C LEU A 151 7.37 1.28 5.14
N PHE A 152 7.58 0.03 5.55
CA PHE A 152 6.52 -0.94 5.83
C PHE A 152 6.60 -1.32 7.31
N LEU A 153 5.50 -1.15 8.03
CA LEU A 153 5.36 -1.55 9.44
C LEU A 153 4.25 -2.59 9.51
N GLU A 154 4.53 -3.76 10.08
CA GLU A 154 3.62 -4.89 10.08
C GLU A 154 3.59 -5.57 11.45
N ALA A 155 2.40 -5.83 12.01
CA ALA A 155 2.18 -6.71 13.16
C ALA A 155 3.06 -6.36 14.39
N LEU A 156 3.18 -5.07 14.73
CA LEU A 156 4.05 -4.59 15.82
C LEU A 156 3.40 -3.51 16.70
N THR A 157 3.98 -3.29 17.87
CA THR A 157 3.54 -2.27 18.83
C THR A 157 4.52 -1.11 18.86
N LEU A 158 4.06 0.09 18.53
CA LEU A 158 4.80 1.34 18.65
C LEU A 158 4.79 1.81 20.10
N GLN A 159 5.98 1.99 20.68
CA GLN A 159 6.15 2.56 22.01
C GLN A 159 6.46 4.05 21.92
N VAL A 160 5.54 4.85 22.43
CA VAL A 160 5.69 6.30 22.55
C VAL A 160 6.20 6.60 23.96
N THR A 161 7.52 6.51 24.13
CA THR A 161 8.21 6.87 25.37
C THR A 161 8.21 8.40 25.49
N ALA A 162 7.34 8.92 26.37
CA ALA A 162 7.16 10.33 26.68
C ALA A 162 7.40 11.25 25.47
N ILE A 163 6.32 11.66 24.78
CA ILE A 163 6.34 12.92 24.03
C ILE A 163 6.62 13.98 25.08
N ASP A 164 7.88 14.14 25.46
CA ASP A 164 8.28 15.14 26.41
C ASP A 164 7.75 16.43 25.81
N ASN A 165 7.03 17.19 26.62
CA ASN A 165 6.49 18.50 26.29
C ASN A 165 7.60 19.52 25.93
N HIS A 166 8.80 19.05 25.56
CA HIS A 166 9.83 19.70 24.76
C HIS A 166 9.38 20.14 23.36
N ARG A 167 8.09 20.48 23.18
CA ARG A 167 7.69 21.68 22.42
C ARG A 167 8.22 22.96 23.08
N SER A 168 9.45 22.94 23.60
CA SER A 168 10.21 24.14 23.88
C SER A 168 10.33 24.85 22.53
N GLU A 169 9.71 26.02 22.43
CA GLU A 169 9.46 26.90 21.27
C GLU A 169 10.70 27.30 20.44
N GLY A 170 11.85 26.64 20.64
CA GLY A 170 13.01 26.76 19.78
C GLY A 170 12.80 25.98 18.50
N ASP A 171 12.21 26.65 17.51
CA ASP A 171 12.12 26.39 16.07
C ASP A 171 13.36 25.65 15.53
N ARG A 172 13.51 24.37 15.86
CA ARG A 172 14.43 23.46 15.17
C ARG A 172 13.79 23.26 13.81
N HIS A 173 14.13 24.16 12.89
CA HIS A 173 13.94 23.92 11.47
C HIS A 173 14.53 22.55 11.14
N ILE A 174 13.67 21.53 11.10
CA ILE A 174 13.99 20.25 10.50
C ILE A 174 14.08 20.56 9.00
N THR A 175 15.26 21.01 8.56
CA THR A 175 15.49 21.49 7.20
C THR A 175 15.59 20.36 6.17
N SER A 176 15.51 19.10 6.62
CA SER A 176 15.48 17.96 5.69
C SER A 176 14.04 17.52 5.49
N PHE A 177 13.42 18.04 4.44
CA PHE A 177 12.18 17.50 3.89
C PHE A 177 12.49 16.12 3.30
N THR A 178 12.09 15.06 4.00
CA THR A 178 12.10 13.72 3.41
C THR A 178 10.76 13.45 2.74
N TRP A 179 10.84 12.87 1.55
CA TRP A 179 9.70 12.39 0.80
C TRP A 179 9.77 10.87 0.73
N LEU A 180 8.65 10.22 1.04
CA LEU A 180 8.47 8.77 0.90
C LEU A 180 7.64 8.46 -0.35
N GLU A 181 8.07 7.43 -1.06
CA GLU A 181 7.30 6.77 -2.13
C GLU A 181 6.13 6.00 -1.52
N ALA A 182 6.37 5.26 -0.43
CA ALA A 182 5.33 4.48 0.24
C ALA A 182 5.53 4.49 1.75
N LEU A 183 4.44 4.66 2.48
CA LEU A 183 4.31 4.37 3.90
C LEU A 183 3.12 3.44 4.07
N GLU A 184 3.40 2.21 4.47
CA GLU A 184 2.38 1.19 4.63
C GLU A 184 2.42 0.61 6.03
N VAL A 185 1.24 0.48 6.63
CA VAL A 185 1.07 0.16 8.05
C VAL A 185 -0.03 -0.89 8.17
N TYR A 186 0.36 -2.08 8.63
CA TYR A 186 -0.47 -3.28 8.70
C TYR A 186 -0.48 -3.82 10.13
N ASP A 187 -1.63 -3.96 10.79
CA ASP A 187 -1.71 -4.54 12.15
C ASP A 187 -0.75 -3.89 13.15
N VAL A 188 -0.69 -2.56 13.14
CA VAL A 188 0.19 -1.79 14.04
C VAL A 188 -0.62 -1.21 15.19
N ARG A 189 -0.12 -1.41 16.41
CA ARG A 189 -0.66 -0.83 17.65
C ARG A 189 0.25 0.28 18.14
N CYS A 190 -0.27 1.16 18.98
CA CYS A 190 0.51 2.25 19.56
C CYS A 190 0.16 2.44 21.04
N GLU A 191 1.18 2.45 21.88
CA GLU A 191 1.07 2.48 23.34
C GLU A 191 2.00 3.55 23.93
N ASP A 192 1.53 4.24 24.97
CA ASP A 192 2.38 5.11 25.80
C ASP A 192 3.13 4.31 26.89
N SER A 193 3.96 5.00 27.69
CA SER A 193 4.69 4.38 28.81
C SER A 193 3.82 3.83 29.95
N LYS A 194 2.50 4.10 29.91
CA LYS A 194 1.49 3.56 30.82
C LYS A 194 0.60 2.53 30.13
N GLU A 195 1.02 2.03 28.97
CA GLU A 195 0.29 1.07 28.14
C GLU A 195 -1.11 1.57 27.71
N ARG A 196 -1.27 2.90 27.64
CA ARG A 196 -2.49 3.52 27.09
C ARG A 196 -2.39 3.53 25.58
N ARG A 197 -3.47 3.08 24.93
CA ARG A 197 -3.57 3.11 23.47
C ARG A 197 -3.56 4.54 22.97
N LEU A 198 -2.73 4.77 21.96
CA LEU A 198 -2.63 6.04 21.25
C LEU A 198 -3.03 5.84 19.77
N PRO A 199 -3.44 6.93 19.09
CA PRO A 199 -3.62 6.91 17.65
C PRO A 199 -2.31 6.59 16.92
N VAL A 200 -2.31 5.50 16.15
CA VAL A 200 -1.14 4.99 15.44
C VAL A 200 -0.63 5.98 14.41
N ILE A 201 -1.53 6.55 13.61
CA ILE A 201 -1.16 7.42 12.48
C ILE A 201 -0.48 8.71 12.97
N PRO A 202 -1.04 9.48 13.93
CA PRO A 202 -0.34 10.61 14.51
C PRO A 202 1.02 10.23 15.10
N ALA A 203 1.11 9.11 15.82
CA ALA A 203 2.38 8.68 16.40
C ALA A 203 3.45 8.38 15.35
N ILE A 204 3.10 7.68 14.27
CA ILE A 204 4.00 7.42 13.14
C ILE A 204 4.42 8.75 12.50
N LEU A 205 3.49 9.65 12.22
CA LEU A 205 3.81 10.89 11.52
C LEU A 205 4.55 11.90 12.39
N ASP A 206 4.43 11.84 13.71
CA ASP A 206 5.26 12.61 14.64
C ASP A 206 6.68 12.03 14.73
N MET A 207 6.81 10.70 14.61
CA MET A 207 8.09 9.99 14.60
C MET A 207 8.89 10.23 13.30
N LEU A 208 8.22 10.25 12.14
CA LEU A 208 8.82 10.37 10.82
C LEU A 208 9.03 11.85 10.45
N PRO A 209 10.23 12.34 10.07
CA PRO A 209 10.42 13.73 9.61
C PRO A 209 9.95 13.99 8.16
N VAL A 210 8.86 13.35 7.73
CA VAL A 210 8.34 13.43 6.35
C VAL A 210 7.44 14.64 6.14
N SER A 211 7.51 15.25 4.97
CA SER A 211 6.57 16.32 4.57
C SER A 211 5.62 15.89 3.47
N SER A 212 5.99 14.84 2.73
CA SER A 212 5.18 14.30 1.66
C SER A 212 5.35 12.79 1.55
N VAL A 213 4.25 12.11 1.27
CA VAL A 213 4.15 10.67 1.07
C VAL A 213 3.39 10.47 -0.24
N HIS A 214 3.94 9.70 -1.17
CA HIS A 214 3.23 9.40 -2.41
C HIS A 214 2.09 8.42 -2.16
N LEU A 215 2.37 7.22 -1.64
CA LEU A 215 1.37 6.24 -1.21
C LEU A 215 1.33 6.14 0.31
N LEU A 216 0.17 6.40 0.89
CA LEU A 216 -0.11 6.15 2.29
C LEU A 216 -1.17 5.06 2.40
N ARG A 217 -0.79 3.88 2.88
CA ARG A 217 -1.68 2.72 3.00
C ARG A 217 -1.80 2.26 4.45
N PHE A 218 -3.02 1.98 4.86
CA PHE A 218 -3.32 1.43 6.17
C PHE A 218 -4.22 0.22 6.07
N ASP A 219 -3.85 -0.80 6.84
CA ASP A 219 -4.62 -2.03 6.99
C ASP A 219 -4.60 -2.51 8.44
N GLY A 220 -5.76 -2.95 8.92
CA GLY A 220 -5.90 -3.55 10.26
C GLY A 220 -5.33 -2.71 11.39
N LEU A 221 -5.66 -1.41 11.52
CA LEU A 221 -5.27 -0.66 12.71
C LEU A 221 -6.06 -1.17 13.91
N GLY A 222 -5.45 -2.13 14.61
CA GLY A 222 -6.13 -3.02 15.53
C GLY A 222 -6.93 -2.33 16.62
N ASP A 223 -7.76 -3.15 17.25
CA ASP A 223 -8.19 -3.01 18.64
C ASP A 223 -9.43 -2.13 18.91
N VAL A 224 -10.44 -2.17 18.03
CA VAL A 224 -11.84 -1.76 18.37
C VAL A 224 -12.68 -2.93 18.89
N GLU A 225 -12.13 -4.15 18.95
CA GLU A 225 -12.91 -5.35 19.28
C GLU A 225 -13.57 -5.30 20.68
N ASP A 226 -13.09 -4.46 21.60
CA ASP A 226 -13.42 -4.65 23.02
C ASP A 226 -14.23 -3.54 23.70
N ASN A 227 -14.71 -2.49 23.01
CA ASN A 227 -15.53 -1.50 23.69
C ASN A 227 -16.62 -0.87 22.83
N THR A 228 -17.85 -1.07 23.29
CA THR A 228 -19.07 -0.28 23.04
C THR A 228 -18.95 1.21 23.40
N HIS A 229 -17.72 1.73 23.55
CA HIS A 229 -17.43 3.12 23.87
C HIS A 229 -16.98 3.86 22.62
N THR A 230 -17.84 4.75 22.17
CA THR A 230 -17.71 5.69 21.04
C THR A 230 -16.55 6.69 21.14
N ASP A 231 -15.68 6.59 22.14
CA ASP A 231 -14.69 7.61 22.47
C ASP A 231 -13.29 7.26 21.92
N PHE A 232 -13.23 6.69 20.70
CA PHE A 232 -11.97 6.54 19.99
C PHE A 232 -11.45 7.93 19.58
N HIS A 233 -10.60 8.51 20.40
CA HIS A 233 -9.95 9.78 20.10
C HIS A 233 -8.80 9.55 19.11
N VAL A 234 -9.06 9.78 17.82
CA VAL A 234 -8.07 9.68 16.72
C VAL A 234 -6.90 10.65 16.83
N GLY A 235 -6.90 11.51 17.87
CA GLY A 235 -5.88 12.54 18.07
C GLY A 235 -6.04 13.70 17.11
N ILE A 236 -5.20 14.71 17.29
CA ILE A 236 -5.07 15.84 16.35
C ILE A 236 -3.66 15.73 15.77
N PRO A 237 -3.51 15.68 14.43
CA PRO A 237 -2.20 15.56 13.83
C PRO A 237 -1.40 16.83 14.17
N SER A 238 -0.12 16.68 14.49
CA SER A 238 0.73 17.83 14.87
C SER A 238 0.98 18.80 13.71
N ARG A 239 0.80 18.32 12.47
CA ARG A 239 1.06 19.04 11.22
C ARG A 239 0.27 18.44 10.07
N THR A 240 0.23 19.18 8.95
CA THR A 240 -0.29 18.67 7.68
C THR A 240 0.84 18.09 6.83
N ILE A 241 0.52 17.08 6.02
CA ILE A 241 1.45 16.45 5.07
C ILE A 241 0.82 16.35 3.68
N GLU A 242 1.65 16.34 2.66
CA GLU A 242 1.20 16.13 1.28
C GLU A 242 1.11 14.64 0.98
N ILE A 243 -0.11 14.13 0.80
CA ILE A 243 -0.38 12.75 0.39
C ILE A 243 -0.92 12.76 -1.03
N ARG A 244 -0.36 11.93 -1.92
CA ARG A 244 -0.81 11.81 -3.32
C ARG A 244 -1.83 10.69 -3.52
N HIS A 245 -1.64 9.58 -2.83
CA HIS A 245 -2.51 8.41 -2.86
C HIS A 245 -2.78 7.97 -1.43
N LEU A 246 -4.04 7.95 -1.03
CA LEU A 246 -4.50 7.38 0.24
C LEU A 246 -5.23 6.06 -0.03
N SER A 247 -4.81 4.98 0.62
CA SER A 247 -5.47 3.67 0.58
C SER A 247 -5.84 3.23 2.00
N VAL A 248 -7.13 3.03 2.25
CA VAL A 248 -7.65 2.59 3.56
C VAL A 248 -8.35 1.26 3.39
N VAL A 249 -7.68 0.20 3.84
CA VAL A 249 -8.15 -1.19 3.75
C VAL A 249 -8.41 -1.68 5.16
N ALA A 250 -9.57 -1.38 5.76
CA ALA A 250 -9.85 -1.83 7.13
C ALA A 250 -10.89 -2.94 7.09
N LEU A 251 -10.46 -4.20 7.24
CA LEU A 251 -11.35 -5.37 7.22
C LEU A 251 -12.39 -5.38 8.35
N ASP A 252 -12.09 -4.72 9.48
CA ASP A 252 -12.95 -4.71 10.66
C ASP A 252 -13.83 -3.46 10.79
N GLY A 253 -13.65 -2.46 9.92
CA GLY A 253 -14.55 -1.31 9.68
C GLY A 253 -14.78 -0.33 10.83
N ALA A 254 -14.56 -0.74 12.07
CA ALA A 254 -14.99 -0.05 13.27
C ALA A 254 -14.25 1.28 13.52
N ALA A 255 -13.17 1.56 12.78
CA ALA A 255 -12.41 2.80 12.90
C ALA A 255 -12.27 3.61 11.59
N THR A 256 -12.74 3.12 10.43
CA THR A 256 -12.54 3.81 9.14
C THR A 256 -13.13 5.21 9.16
N ALA A 257 -14.37 5.36 9.62
CA ALA A 257 -15.03 6.66 9.81
C ALA A 257 -14.19 7.63 10.67
N ALA A 258 -13.60 7.15 11.76
CA ALA A 258 -12.79 7.96 12.66
C ALA A 258 -11.48 8.41 12.00
N TYR A 259 -10.81 7.49 11.28
CA TYR A 259 -9.60 7.83 10.54
C TYR A 259 -9.83 8.84 9.42
N LEU A 260 -10.99 8.84 8.75
CA LEU A 260 -11.33 9.85 7.74
C LEU A 260 -11.36 11.27 8.33
N VAL A 261 -11.88 11.44 9.55
CA VAL A 261 -11.84 12.72 10.28
C VAL A 261 -10.41 13.15 10.60
N LEU A 262 -9.51 12.20 10.89
CA LEU A 262 -8.09 12.49 11.05
C LEU A 262 -7.45 12.89 9.72
N TYR A 263 -7.70 12.13 8.65
CA TYR A 263 -7.12 12.40 7.33
C TYR A 263 -7.56 13.75 6.78
N GLU A 264 -8.81 14.16 7.03
CA GLU A 264 -9.29 15.49 6.66
C GLU A 264 -8.38 16.60 7.22
N LYS A 265 -7.91 16.45 8.47
CA LYS A 265 -7.03 17.41 9.16
C LYS A 265 -5.56 17.22 8.84
N LEU A 266 -5.16 15.99 8.52
CA LEU A 266 -3.77 15.62 8.27
C LEU A 266 -3.34 15.95 6.84
N ILE A 267 -4.20 15.69 5.86
CA ILE A 267 -3.88 15.82 4.45
C ILE A 267 -3.97 17.29 4.04
N ARG A 268 -2.90 17.81 3.43
CA ARG A 268 -2.93 19.15 2.83
C ARG A 268 -3.97 19.18 1.72
N VAL A 269 -4.96 20.07 1.86
CA VAL A 269 -5.99 20.30 0.83
C VAL A 269 -5.35 20.52 -0.53
N GLY A 270 -5.82 19.78 -1.53
CA GLY A 270 -5.33 19.84 -2.90
C GLY A 270 -4.12 18.94 -3.20
N SER A 271 -3.59 18.19 -2.23
CA SER A 271 -2.48 17.26 -2.50
C SER A 271 -2.94 15.89 -3.01
N LEU A 272 -4.13 15.44 -2.59
CA LEU A 272 -4.63 14.08 -2.82
C LEU A 272 -5.14 13.90 -4.24
N GLY A 273 -4.48 13.01 -5.00
CA GLY A 273 -4.84 12.67 -6.38
C GLY A 273 -5.60 11.35 -6.52
N SER A 274 -5.29 10.36 -5.69
CA SER A 274 -5.95 9.04 -5.70
C SER A 274 -6.47 8.66 -4.32
N LEU A 275 -7.64 8.04 -4.28
CA LEU A 275 -8.30 7.59 -3.07
C LEU A 275 -8.84 6.17 -3.26
N SER A 276 -8.37 5.22 -2.45
CA SER A 276 -8.89 3.85 -2.39
C SER A 276 -9.44 3.58 -0.98
N ILE A 277 -10.72 3.26 -0.85
CA ILE A 277 -11.37 3.06 0.45
C ILE A 277 -12.31 1.86 0.43
N PHE A 278 -12.18 1.03 1.46
CA PHE A 278 -13.17 0.02 1.83
C PHE A 278 -14.22 0.60 2.79
N CYS A 279 -15.47 0.68 2.33
CA CYS A 279 -16.59 1.13 3.15
C CYS A 279 -17.37 -0.07 3.70
N GLN A 280 -17.18 -0.40 4.97
CA GLN A 280 -17.89 -1.51 5.58
C GLN A 280 -19.26 -1.11 6.13
N THR A 281 -19.37 0.10 6.66
CA THR A 281 -20.58 0.62 7.32
C THR A 281 -21.04 1.93 6.71
N TRP A 282 -22.32 2.24 6.85
CA TRP A 282 -22.85 3.53 6.41
C TRP A 282 -22.24 4.73 7.16
N ALA A 283 -21.70 4.53 8.36
CA ALA A 283 -20.93 5.57 9.05
C ALA A 283 -19.64 5.90 8.29
N ASP A 284 -18.96 4.90 7.72
CA ASP A 284 -17.78 5.09 6.88
C ASP A 284 -18.13 5.91 5.63
N ALA A 285 -19.24 5.57 4.97
CA ALA A 285 -19.72 6.30 3.79
C ALA A 285 -20.10 7.76 4.10
N GLU A 286 -20.69 8.03 5.27
CA GLU A 286 -21.02 9.40 5.70
C GLU A 286 -19.76 10.22 6.01
N GLN A 287 -18.76 9.63 6.66
CA GLN A 287 -17.48 10.30 6.90
C GLN A 287 -16.66 10.45 5.62
N LEU A 288 -16.74 9.49 4.70
CA LEU A 288 -16.16 9.59 3.37
C LEU A 288 -16.79 10.77 2.62
N ALA A 289 -18.12 10.89 2.67
CA ALA A 289 -18.80 12.00 2.04
C ALA A 289 -18.31 13.36 2.58
N ALA A 290 -18.17 13.49 3.90
CA ALA A 290 -17.61 14.69 4.53
C ALA A 290 -16.16 14.95 4.08
N PHE A 291 -15.33 13.90 4.04
CA PHE A 291 -13.94 13.97 3.59
C PHE A 291 -13.82 14.45 2.14
N LEU A 292 -14.63 13.89 1.23
CA LEU A 292 -14.64 14.26 -0.19
C LEU A 292 -15.08 15.71 -0.42
N LEU A 293 -15.99 16.24 0.39
CA LEU A 293 -16.39 17.65 0.30
C LEU A 293 -15.22 18.61 0.60
N VAL A 294 -14.25 18.18 1.41
CA VAL A 294 -13.07 18.97 1.77
C VAL A 294 -11.90 18.71 0.81
N GLN A 295 -11.62 17.45 0.50
CA GLN A 295 -10.41 17.03 -0.23
C GLN A 295 -10.65 16.75 -1.73
N GLY A 296 -11.91 16.65 -2.16
CA GLY A 296 -12.28 16.13 -3.48
C GLY A 296 -11.73 16.91 -4.66
N SER A 297 -11.51 18.23 -4.52
CA SER A 297 -11.13 19.10 -5.64
C SER A 297 -9.87 18.67 -6.41
N SER A 298 -8.92 17.95 -5.78
CA SER A 298 -7.71 17.45 -6.45
C SER A 298 -7.77 15.98 -6.85
N ILE A 299 -8.79 15.24 -6.43
CA ILE A 299 -8.87 13.80 -6.63
C ILE A 299 -9.24 13.51 -8.10
N THR A 300 -8.39 12.73 -8.76
CA THR A 300 -8.56 12.27 -10.15
C THR A 300 -9.04 10.83 -10.23
N THR A 301 -8.70 10.01 -9.22
CA THR A 301 -9.05 8.59 -9.16
C THR A 301 -9.72 8.29 -7.84
N VAL A 302 -10.91 7.68 -7.90
CA VAL A 302 -11.65 7.20 -6.74
C VAL A 302 -11.91 5.72 -6.92
N ASP A 303 -11.50 4.93 -5.94
CA ASP A 303 -11.68 3.50 -5.87
C ASP A 303 -12.44 3.17 -4.57
N LEU A 304 -13.67 2.70 -4.71
CA LEU A 304 -14.55 2.43 -3.57
C LEU A 304 -14.98 0.97 -3.56
N ASP A 305 -14.65 0.29 -2.47
CA ASP A 305 -15.27 -0.99 -2.19
C ASP A 305 -16.49 -0.77 -1.30
N ILE A 306 -17.66 -0.99 -1.92
CA ILE A 306 -18.98 -0.81 -1.30
C ILE A 306 -19.68 -2.15 -1.08
N THR A 307 -18.95 -3.27 -1.18
CA THR A 307 -19.49 -4.62 -1.14
C THR A 307 -20.32 -4.84 0.14
N SER A 308 -19.76 -4.52 1.30
CA SER A 308 -20.43 -4.69 2.59
C SER A 308 -21.61 -3.73 2.79
N LEU A 309 -21.59 -2.51 2.22
CA LEU A 309 -22.75 -1.61 2.28
C LEU A 309 -23.94 -2.20 1.53
N MET A 310 -23.69 -2.82 0.38
CA MET A 310 -24.71 -3.44 -0.45
C MET A 310 -25.33 -4.66 0.25
N GLU A 311 -24.50 -5.50 0.87
CA GLU A 311 -24.95 -6.63 1.69
C GLU A 311 -25.81 -6.18 2.89
N GLN A 312 -25.40 -5.12 3.59
CA GLN A 312 -26.19 -4.54 4.69
C GLN A 312 -27.54 -4.00 4.21
N GLU A 313 -27.57 -3.33 3.05
CA GLU A 313 -28.79 -2.79 2.47
C GLU A 313 -29.79 -3.90 2.14
N GLN A 314 -29.29 -5.02 1.62
CA GLN A 314 -30.09 -6.20 1.31
C GLN A 314 -30.69 -6.85 2.57
N GLN A 315 -29.94 -6.88 3.67
CA GLN A 315 -30.40 -7.45 4.94
C GLN A 315 -31.44 -6.55 5.65
N HIS A 316 -31.46 -5.25 5.36
CA HIS A 316 -32.29 -4.28 6.07
C HIS A 316 -33.31 -3.58 5.16
N ALA A 317 -34.52 -4.16 5.06
CA ALA A 317 -35.68 -3.65 4.32
C ALA A 317 -36.13 -2.19 4.61
N GLN A 318 -35.61 -1.56 5.67
CA GLN A 318 -36.09 -0.28 6.20
C GLN A 318 -35.05 0.86 6.18
N LEU A 319 -33.92 0.69 5.51
CA LEU A 319 -32.90 1.75 5.49
C LEU A 319 -33.38 3.00 4.71
N PRO A 320 -32.86 4.20 5.07
CA PRO A 320 -33.27 5.44 4.42
C PRO A 320 -32.89 5.46 2.93
N ARG A 321 -33.89 5.68 2.06
CA ARG A 321 -33.80 5.69 0.58
C ARG A 321 -32.89 6.76 -0.07
N ARG A 322 -31.98 7.41 0.67
CA ARG A 322 -31.16 8.53 0.12
C ARG A 322 -29.69 8.46 0.50
N ARG A 323 -29.20 7.35 1.04
CA ARG A 323 -27.80 7.25 1.45
C ARG A 323 -26.85 7.17 0.24
N TRP A 324 -27.21 6.39 -0.77
CA TRP A 324 -26.47 6.34 -2.05
C TRP A 324 -26.44 7.68 -2.77
N GLN A 325 -27.55 8.43 -2.74
CA GLN A 325 -27.60 9.79 -3.27
C GLN A 325 -26.60 10.71 -2.57
N ARG A 326 -26.49 10.66 -1.24
CA ARG A 326 -25.51 11.49 -0.50
C ARG A 326 -24.07 11.15 -0.85
N LEU A 327 -23.75 9.86 -0.99
CA LEU A 327 -22.41 9.43 -1.43
C LEU A 327 -22.11 9.97 -2.84
N ALA A 328 -23.09 9.91 -3.75
CA ALA A 328 -22.96 10.49 -5.09
C ALA A 328 -22.78 12.00 -5.08
N GLU A 329 -23.55 12.73 -4.25
CA GLU A 329 -23.39 14.18 -4.06
C GLU A 329 -21.98 14.52 -3.61
N ALA A 330 -21.38 13.70 -2.73
CA ALA A 330 -20.00 13.89 -2.32
C ALA A 330 -18.98 13.54 -3.41
N LEU A 331 -19.21 12.50 -4.22
CA LEU A 331 -18.39 12.21 -5.40
C LEU A 331 -18.39 13.36 -6.42
N CYS A 332 -19.47 14.17 -6.47
CA CYS A 332 -19.51 15.38 -7.31
C CYS A 332 -18.54 16.47 -6.85
N ALA A 333 -18.08 16.44 -5.60
CA ALA A 333 -17.03 17.33 -5.11
C ALA A 333 -15.67 17.03 -5.75
N CYS A 334 -15.49 15.82 -6.31
CA CYS A 334 -14.31 15.43 -7.06
C CYS A 334 -14.33 15.98 -8.48
N THR A 335 -14.30 17.30 -8.65
CA THR A 335 -14.52 17.97 -9.94
C THR A 335 -13.50 17.60 -11.04
N ASN A 336 -12.36 17.02 -10.66
CA ASN A 336 -11.31 16.56 -11.57
C ASN A 336 -11.28 15.03 -11.74
N MET A 337 -12.27 14.30 -11.19
CA MET A 337 -12.33 12.84 -11.25
C MET A 337 -12.39 12.39 -12.71
N SER A 338 -11.37 11.63 -13.12
CA SER A 338 -11.26 11.02 -14.43
C SER A 338 -11.48 9.51 -14.41
N SER A 339 -11.29 8.86 -13.26
CA SER A 339 -11.50 7.42 -13.09
C SER A 339 -12.29 7.15 -11.80
N LEU A 340 -13.32 6.33 -11.91
CA LEU A 340 -14.13 5.84 -10.78
C LEU A 340 -14.19 4.31 -10.85
N ARG A 341 -13.67 3.64 -9.84
CA ARG A 341 -13.75 2.19 -9.64
C ARG A 341 -14.69 1.87 -8.49
N LEU A 342 -15.61 0.93 -8.70
CA LEU A 342 -16.55 0.45 -7.69
C LEU A 342 -16.44 -1.07 -7.54
N HIS A 343 -16.20 -1.56 -6.34
CA HIS A 343 -16.26 -2.99 -6.04
C HIS A 343 -17.66 -3.34 -5.51
N VAL A 344 -18.26 -4.36 -6.11
CA VAL A 344 -19.63 -4.79 -5.83
C VAL A 344 -19.71 -6.32 -5.73
N PRO A 345 -20.63 -6.87 -4.90
CA PRO A 345 -20.81 -8.31 -4.81
C PRO A 345 -21.64 -8.82 -5.99
N TRP A 346 -21.25 -9.98 -6.52
CA TRP A 346 -22.08 -10.76 -7.43
C TRP A 346 -22.89 -11.79 -6.63
N ASN A 347 -24.00 -11.39 -6.03
CA ASN A 347 -24.80 -12.31 -5.19
C ASN A 347 -26.16 -12.57 -5.85
N GLY A 348 -26.52 -13.79 -6.23
CA GLY A 348 -27.81 -14.10 -6.88
C GLY A 348 -29.06 -13.99 -6.00
N SER A 349 -28.94 -13.66 -4.71
CA SER A 349 -30.06 -13.65 -3.78
C SER A 349 -31.10 -12.57 -4.08
N LEU A 350 -32.39 -12.91 -3.86
CA LEU A 350 -33.56 -12.09 -4.19
C LEU A 350 -33.41 -10.65 -3.66
N VAL A 351 -33.10 -9.72 -4.55
CA VAL A 351 -33.14 -8.30 -4.23
C VAL A 351 -34.58 -7.84 -4.18
N HIS A 352 -34.91 -7.06 -3.16
CA HIS A 352 -36.24 -6.49 -3.07
C HIS A 352 -36.42 -5.53 -4.27
N PRO A 353 -37.51 -5.62 -5.05
CA PRO A 353 -37.73 -4.86 -6.30
C PRO A 353 -37.88 -3.33 -6.10
N GLY A 354 -37.54 -2.82 -4.91
CA GLY A 354 -37.52 -1.41 -4.58
C GLY A 354 -36.12 -0.85 -4.31
N TYR A 355 -35.06 -1.66 -4.43
CA TYR A 355 -33.68 -1.20 -4.28
C TYR A 355 -33.10 -0.79 -5.61
N SER A 356 -32.59 0.43 -5.69
CA SER A 356 -32.09 1.01 -6.93
C SER A 356 -30.81 1.78 -6.64
N VAL A 357 -29.75 1.04 -6.25
CA VAL A 357 -28.45 1.60 -5.84
C VAL A 357 -27.88 2.53 -6.91
N PHE A 358 -27.78 2.05 -8.16
CA PHE A 358 -27.25 2.87 -9.25
C PHE A 358 -28.24 3.96 -9.70
N THR A 359 -29.56 3.75 -9.61
CA THR A 359 -30.52 4.85 -9.83
C THR A 359 -30.27 5.99 -8.86
N ASP A 360 -30.09 5.70 -7.57
CA ASP A 360 -29.88 6.72 -6.54
C ASP A 360 -28.52 7.39 -6.71
N MET A 361 -27.46 6.60 -6.92
CA MET A 361 -26.10 7.12 -7.07
C MET A 361 -25.94 7.94 -8.37
N PHE A 362 -26.61 7.57 -9.45
CA PHE A 362 -26.60 8.32 -10.73
C PHE A 362 -27.82 9.25 -10.90
N SER A 363 -28.59 9.49 -9.83
CA SER A 363 -29.60 10.55 -9.81
C SER A 363 -28.95 11.95 -9.84
N VAL A 364 -27.71 12.03 -9.33
CA VAL A 364 -26.86 13.21 -9.33
C VAL A 364 -25.93 13.19 -10.54
N SER A 365 -25.52 14.37 -11.02
CA SER A 365 -24.57 14.48 -12.13
C SER A 365 -23.14 14.33 -11.61
N LEU A 366 -22.56 13.14 -11.78
CA LEU A 366 -21.14 12.92 -11.56
C LEU A 366 -20.27 13.87 -12.43
N PRO A 367 -18.99 14.08 -12.08
CA PRO A 367 -18.09 14.96 -12.80
C PRO A 367 -18.02 14.63 -14.31
N ARG A 368 -18.17 15.67 -15.14
CA ARG A 368 -18.10 15.53 -16.61
C ARG A 368 -16.74 15.10 -17.13
N THR A 369 -15.71 15.21 -16.30
CA THR A 369 -14.33 14.80 -16.57
C THR A 369 -14.13 13.28 -16.49
N LEU A 370 -15.14 12.52 -16.07
CA LEU A 370 -15.06 11.07 -15.97
C LEU A 370 -14.79 10.45 -17.35
N ARG A 371 -13.62 9.82 -17.50
CA ARG A 371 -13.17 9.16 -18.72
C ARG A 371 -13.25 7.66 -18.63
N GLU A 372 -13.08 7.13 -17.43
CA GLU A 372 -13.03 5.71 -17.16
C GLU A 372 -13.95 5.37 -15.99
N PHE A 373 -14.76 4.35 -16.18
CA PHE A 373 -15.59 3.78 -15.13
C PHE A 373 -15.27 2.29 -15.03
N GLN A 374 -14.94 1.81 -13.84
CA GLN A 374 -14.61 0.41 -13.60
C GLN A 374 -15.57 -0.19 -12.58
N ILE A 375 -16.04 -1.41 -12.85
CA ILE A 375 -16.75 -2.22 -11.88
C ILE A 375 -15.97 -3.49 -11.61
N TRP A 376 -15.68 -3.72 -10.34
CA TRP A 376 -15.06 -4.95 -9.86
C TRP A 376 -16.14 -5.84 -9.27
N LEU A 377 -16.42 -6.95 -9.96
CA LEU A 377 -17.38 -7.96 -9.58
C LEU A 377 -16.68 -9.00 -8.71
N LYS A 378 -17.04 -9.07 -7.44
CA LYS A 378 -16.57 -10.11 -6.53
C LYS A 378 -17.55 -11.29 -6.55
N LEU A 379 -17.12 -12.41 -7.14
CA LEU A 379 -17.93 -13.62 -7.17
C LEU A 379 -17.86 -14.35 -5.81
N PRO A 380 -18.95 -14.95 -5.33
CA PRO A 380 -18.97 -15.74 -4.10
C PRO A 380 -18.20 -17.06 -4.31
N GLU A 381 -17.71 -17.63 -3.20
CA GLU A 381 -16.88 -18.84 -3.23
C GLU A 381 -17.57 -20.06 -3.84
N ASP A 382 -18.89 -20.11 -3.76
CA ASP A 382 -19.74 -21.17 -4.27
C ASP A 382 -20.41 -20.83 -5.61
N TRP A 383 -19.99 -19.75 -6.28
CA TRP A 383 -20.59 -19.35 -7.55
C TRP A 383 -20.46 -20.44 -8.62
N MET A 384 -21.59 -20.84 -9.21
CA MET A 384 -21.66 -21.82 -10.28
C MET A 384 -22.67 -21.37 -11.35
N PRO A 385 -22.32 -21.39 -12.66
CA PRO A 385 -23.22 -20.97 -13.73
C PRO A 385 -24.54 -21.74 -13.76
N GLU A 386 -24.50 -23.01 -13.36
CA GLU A 386 -25.64 -23.94 -13.44
C GLU A 386 -26.72 -23.70 -12.36
N TYR A 387 -26.39 -22.95 -11.28
CA TYR A 387 -27.26 -22.82 -10.11
C TYR A 387 -28.04 -21.50 -10.02
N GLU A 388 -27.71 -20.50 -10.82
CA GLU A 388 -28.41 -19.22 -10.82
C GLU A 388 -29.26 -19.10 -12.08
N HIS A 389 -30.58 -19.20 -11.90
CA HIS A 389 -31.51 -18.63 -12.87
C HIS A 389 -31.14 -17.16 -13.05
N THR A 390 -30.63 -16.84 -14.23
CA THR A 390 -30.29 -15.54 -14.85
C THR A 390 -31.40 -14.47 -14.79
N THR A 391 -32.47 -14.69 -14.02
CA THR A 391 -33.63 -13.79 -13.92
C THR A 391 -33.67 -12.93 -12.65
N SER A 392 -32.75 -13.11 -11.68
CA SER A 392 -32.59 -12.15 -10.56
C SER A 392 -31.70 -10.93 -10.90
N ASN A 393 -31.46 -10.67 -12.19
CA ASN A 393 -30.72 -9.53 -12.78
C ASN A 393 -31.18 -8.11 -12.34
N GLU A 394 -32.21 -7.98 -11.49
CA GLU A 394 -32.60 -6.71 -10.85
C GLU A 394 -31.61 -6.24 -9.77
N LEU A 395 -30.62 -7.09 -9.45
CA LEU A 395 -29.78 -7.05 -8.26
C LEU A 395 -29.32 -5.67 -7.78
N TRP A 396 -28.86 -4.79 -8.66
CA TRP A 396 -28.47 -3.42 -8.24
C TRP A 396 -28.91 -2.35 -9.21
N ASP A 397 -29.84 -2.69 -10.10
CA ASP A 397 -30.27 -1.83 -11.20
C ASP A 397 -29.14 -1.54 -12.22
N LEU A 398 -28.38 -2.59 -12.57
CA LEU A 398 -27.36 -2.57 -13.62
C LEU A 398 -27.90 -2.12 -14.98
N PRO A 399 -29.15 -2.45 -15.39
CA PRO A 399 -29.74 -1.87 -16.60
C PRO A 399 -29.87 -0.34 -16.54
N THR A 400 -30.14 0.24 -15.36
CA THR A 400 -30.09 1.70 -15.20
C THR A 400 -28.67 2.21 -15.35
N LEU A 401 -27.67 1.53 -14.80
CA LEU A 401 -26.28 1.92 -14.97
C LEU A 401 -25.88 1.94 -16.46
N ASP A 402 -26.23 0.91 -17.22
CA ASP A 402 -26.04 0.85 -18.69
C ASP A 402 -26.65 2.07 -19.39
N MET A 403 -27.90 2.39 -19.07
CA MET A 403 -28.58 3.57 -19.61
C MET A 403 -27.87 4.88 -19.22
N LYS A 404 -27.45 5.03 -17.97
CA LYS A 404 -26.85 6.27 -17.44
C LYS A 404 -25.45 6.51 -18.00
N LEU A 405 -24.59 5.50 -18.08
CA LEU A 405 -23.25 5.61 -18.66
C LEU A 405 -23.30 5.94 -20.16
N CYS A 406 -24.38 5.54 -20.85
CA CYS A 406 -24.58 5.88 -22.25
C CYS A 406 -25.04 7.32 -22.51
N ASP A 407 -25.44 8.08 -21.49
CA ASP A 407 -25.88 9.47 -21.62
C ASP A 407 -24.69 10.41 -21.89
N ARG A 408 -24.52 10.83 -23.16
CA ARG A 408 -23.43 11.73 -23.58
C ARG A 408 -23.53 13.15 -23.02
N GLU A 409 -24.71 13.59 -22.59
CA GLU A 409 -24.86 14.91 -21.98
C GLU A 409 -24.33 14.90 -20.53
N ARG A 410 -24.48 13.76 -19.85
CA ARG A 410 -23.94 13.52 -18.51
C ARG A 410 -22.45 13.21 -18.56
N PHE A 411 -22.04 12.31 -19.46
CA PHE A 411 -20.69 11.78 -19.56
C PHE A 411 -20.09 12.03 -20.96
N PRO A 412 -19.77 13.28 -21.29
CA PRO A 412 -19.23 13.62 -22.62
C PRO A 412 -17.83 13.03 -22.85
N ASP A 413 -17.03 12.89 -21.79
CA ASP A 413 -15.63 12.46 -21.87
C ASP A 413 -15.43 10.96 -21.60
N LEU A 414 -16.50 10.19 -21.33
CA LEU A 414 -16.41 8.77 -21.03
C LEU A 414 -15.93 7.99 -22.27
N GLN A 415 -14.78 7.34 -22.10
CA GLN A 415 -14.04 6.61 -23.12
C GLN A 415 -14.04 5.11 -22.88
N HIS A 416 -14.12 4.67 -21.62
CA HIS A 416 -13.93 3.27 -21.26
C HIS A 416 -14.79 2.86 -20.07
N VAL A 417 -15.41 1.68 -20.19
CA VAL A 417 -16.13 0.98 -19.13
C VAL A 417 -15.48 -0.40 -18.95
N LEU A 418 -14.80 -0.61 -17.83
CA LEU A 418 -14.11 -1.87 -17.53
C LEU A 418 -14.93 -2.69 -16.55
N VAL A 419 -15.16 -3.97 -16.86
CA VAL A 419 -15.64 -4.96 -15.91
C VAL A 419 -14.47 -5.86 -15.51
N THR A 420 -14.10 -5.82 -14.25
CA THR A 420 -13.11 -6.71 -13.66
C THR A 420 -13.83 -7.81 -12.90
N ILE A 421 -13.62 -9.07 -13.28
CA ILE A 421 -14.21 -10.23 -12.61
C ILE A 421 -13.14 -10.84 -11.69
N GLN A 422 -13.40 -10.81 -10.38
CA GLN A 422 -12.56 -11.43 -9.36
C GLN A 422 -13.22 -12.73 -8.88
N THR A 423 -12.49 -13.84 -9.05
CA THR A 423 -12.98 -15.18 -8.71
C THR A 423 -12.11 -15.77 -7.60
N ASP A 424 -12.73 -16.21 -6.50
CA ASP A 424 -12.08 -17.03 -5.47
C ASP A 424 -13.10 -18.08 -5.01
N PRO A 425 -12.95 -19.39 -5.30
CA PRO A 425 -11.80 -20.09 -5.86
C PRO A 425 -11.69 -19.97 -7.40
N LEU A 426 -10.68 -20.64 -7.98
CA LEU A 426 -10.43 -20.71 -9.42
C LEU A 426 -11.65 -21.30 -10.16
N LEU A 427 -12.37 -20.45 -10.88
CA LEU A 427 -13.39 -20.90 -11.83
C LEU A 427 -12.75 -21.41 -13.12
N ALA A 428 -13.45 -22.33 -13.77
CA ALA A 428 -13.07 -22.75 -15.10
C ALA A 428 -13.26 -21.56 -16.07
N PRO A 429 -12.33 -21.33 -17.03
CA PRO A 429 -12.42 -20.17 -17.92
C PRO A 429 -13.74 -20.04 -18.67
N TRP A 430 -14.40 -21.15 -19.00
CA TRP A 430 -15.69 -21.15 -19.69
C TRP A 430 -16.80 -20.50 -18.88
N CYS A 431 -16.82 -20.65 -17.55
CA CYS A 431 -17.80 -19.98 -16.69
C CYS A 431 -17.67 -18.46 -16.75
N VAL A 432 -16.43 -17.96 -16.83
CA VAL A 432 -16.16 -16.51 -16.96
C VAL A 432 -16.61 -16.02 -18.33
N TYR A 433 -16.40 -16.79 -19.39
CA TYR A 433 -16.87 -16.41 -20.73
C TYR A 433 -18.40 -16.34 -20.82
N GLU A 434 -19.12 -17.29 -20.22
CA GLU A 434 -20.59 -17.24 -20.15
C GLU A 434 -21.08 -16.01 -19.37
N LEU A 435 -20.41 -15.67 -18.27
CA LEU A 435 -20.72 -14.45 -17.51
C LEU A 435 -20.45 -13.17 -18.32
N VAL A 436 -19.35 -13.13 -19.08
CA VAL A 436 -19.01 -12.00 -19.97
C VAL A 436 -20.08 -11.85 -21.05
N GLU A 437 -20.46 -12.93 -21.73
CA GLU A 437 -21.50 -12.94 -22.77
C GLU A 437 -22.84 -12.47 -22.18
N HIS A 438 -23.20 -12.95 -20.99
CA HIS A 438 -24.40 -12.49 -20.28
C HIS A 438 -24.37 -10.99 -19.97
N ILE A 439 -23.23 -10.45 -19.50
CA ILE A 439 -23.10 -9.02 -19.21
C ILE A 439 -23.19 -8.19 -20.50
N GLU A 440 -22.55 -8.63 -21.58
CA GLU A 440 -22.57 -7.96 -22.89
C GLU A 440 -23.98 -7.93 -23.49
N GLU A 441 -24.65 -9.10 -23.54
CA GLU A 441 -25.90 -9.26 -24.28
C GLU A 441 -27.13 -8.83 -23.48
N GLU A 442 -27.17 -9.13 -22.18
CA GLU A 442 -28.38 -8.95 -21.37
C GLU A 442 -28.29 -7.75 -20.41
N VAL A 443 -27.13 -7.52 -19.80
CA VAL A 443 -27.02 -6.54 -18.72
C VAL A 443 -26.66 -5.15 -19.25
N TRP A 444 -25.61 -5.03 -20.07
CA TRP A 444 -25.07 -3.77 -20.59
C TRP A 444 -24.98 -3.67 -22.13
N PRO A 445 -26.07 -3.99 -22.86
CA PRO A 445 -26.04 -3.98 -24.33
C PRO A 445 -25.84 -2.58 -24.92
N ARG A 446 -26.12 -1.49 -24.20
CA ARG A 446 -25.95 -0.13 -24.74
C ARG A 446 -24.50 0.33 -24.62
N VAL A 447 -23.85 0.05 -23.50
CA VAL A 447 -22.43 0.37 -23.28
C VAL A 447 -21.58 -0.43 -24.28
N ASP A 448 -21.88 -1.71 -24.48
CA ASP A 448 -21.25 -2.53 -25.52
C ASP A 448 -21.55 -1.99 -26.93
N GLY A 449 -22.80 -1.69 -27.24
CA GLY A 449 -23.19 -1.11 -28.54
C GLY A 449 -22.51 0.24 -28.86
N ARG A 450 -21.94 0.92 -27.86
CA ARG A 450 -21.10 2.12 -28.03
C ARG A 450 -19.60 1.83 -28.18
N GLY A 451 -19.17 0.58 -28.03
CA GLY A 451 -17.77 0.16 -28.04
C GLY A 451 -16.98 0.68 -26.84
N LEU A 452 -17.64 0.90 -25.70
CA LEU A 452 -17.01 1.37 -24.46
C LEU A 452 -16.61 0.22 -23.53
N LEU A 453 -17.24 -0.95 -23.68
CA LEU A 453 -17.11 -2.06 -22.75
C LEU A 453 -15.83 -2.86 -22.99
N SER A 454 -15.15 -3.23 -21.91
CA SER A 454 -14.11 -4.25 -21.93
C SER A 454 -14.09 -5.04 -20.64
N PHE A 455 -13.43 -6.20 -20.69
CA PHE A 455 -13.39 -7.15 -19.58
C PHE A 455 -11.95 -7.49 -19.20
N GLN A 456 -11.74 -7.63 -17.89
CA GLN A 456 -10.54 -8.23 -17.30
C GLN A 456 -10.98 -9.25 -16.25
N TRP A 457 -10.19 -10.30 -16.05
CA TRP A 457 -10.44 -11.24 -14.97
C TRP A 457 -9.15 -11.72 -14.34
N TYR A 458 -9.19 -11.89 -13.02
CA TYR A 458 -8.04 -12.28 -12.22
C TYR A 458 -8.30 -13.59 -11.50
N ARG A 459 -7.28 -14.45 -11.49
CA ARG A 459 -7.32 -15.79 -10.89
C ARG A 459 -7.00 -15.81 -9.39
N GLN A 460 -6.51 -14.70 -8.86
CA GLN A 460 -6.20 -14.53 -7.45
C GLN A 460 -6.86 -13.24 -7.00
N PRO A 461 -7.22 -13.12 -5.71
CA PRO A 461 -7.51 -11.81 -5.16
C PRO A 461 -6.33 -10.93 -5.52
N VAL A 462 -6.61 -9.83 -6.21
CA VAL A 462 -5.62 -8.76 -6.34
C VAL A 462 -5.42 -8.33 -4.90
N SER A 463 -4.35 -8.80 -4.26
CA SER A 463 -3.90 -8.08 -3.08
C SER A 463 -3.64 -6.68 -3.62
N TYR A 464 -4.21 -5.66 -2.99
CA TYR A 464 -4.01 -4.26 -3.37
C TYR A 464 -2.50 -3.86 -3.38
N GLU A 465 -1.58 -4.81 -3.16
CA GLU A 465 -0.13 -4.71 -3.05
C GLU A 465 0.61 -4.66 -4.40
N GLU A 466 -0.03 -4.96 -5.55
CA GLU A 466 0.68 -5.13 -6.84
C GLU A 466 0.31 -4.16 -7.99
N GLU A 467 -0.42 -3.06 -7.77
CA GLU A 467 -0.66 -2.02 -8.81
C GLU A 467 0.43 -0.93 -8.88
#